data_AF-A0A060CGZ3-F1
#
_entry.id   AF-A0A060CGZ3-F1
#
_cell.length_a   1.000
_cell.length_b   1.000
_cell.length_c   1.000
_cell.angle_alpha   90.00
_cell.angle_beta   90.00
_cell.angle_gamma   90.00
#
_symmetry.space_group_name_H-M   'P 1'
#
loop_
_entity.id
_entity.type
_entity.pdbx_description
1 polymer ?
#
loop_
_entity_poly.entity_id
_entity_poly.type
_entity_poly.pdbx_seq_one_letter_code
_entity_poly.pdbx_strand_id
1 'polypeptide(L)' 'MGFGSFDPTFGLISFNPETFERTPKPSLAWLGSIARTRKLSSVTFAAMTKT' A
#
# COMPACT_ATOMS: atom_id res chain seq x y z
N MET A 1 19.00 -18.11 -14.33
CA MET A 1 17.87 -17.52 -13.60
C MET A 1 17.86 -18.07 -12.19
N GLY A 2 18.35 -17.29 -11.22
CA GLY A 2 18.45 -17.70 -9.81
C GLY A 2 17.13 -17.56 -9.06
N PHE A 3 17.05 -18.17 -7.89
CA PHE A 3 15.91 -18.05 -6.98
C PHE A 3 15.83 -16.64 -6.38
N GLY A 4 14.63 -16.03 -6.41
CA GLY A 4 14.27 -14.79 -5.72
C GLY A 4 14.67 -13.50 -6.43
N SER A 5 13.69 -12.78 -6.99
CA SER A 5 13.84 -11.37 -7.39
C SER A 5 13.15 -10.47 -6.35
N PHE A 6 13.72 -9.28 -6.14
CA PHE A 6 13.15 -8.24 -5.29
C PHE A 6 12.23 -7.27 -6.05
N ASP A 7 11.98 -7.51 -7.33
CA ASP A 7 11.08 -6.69 -8.17
C ASP A 7 9.68 -6.49 -7.56
N PRO A 8 9.00 -7.53 -7.02
CA PRO A 8 7.74 -7.30 -6.32
C PRO A 8 7.98 -6.63 -4.96
N THR A 9 7.44 -5.42 -4.77
CA THR A 9 7.57 -4.68 -3.50
C THR A 9 6.25 -4.64 -2.73
N PHE A 10 6.23 -5.28 -1.56
CA PHE A 10 5.05 -5.32 -0.67
C PHE A 10 5.04 -4.20 0.39
N GLY A 11 6.18 -3.58 0.65
CA GLY A 11 6.33 -2.57 1.70
C GLY A 11 5.69 -1.22 1.37
N LEU A 12 5.33 -0.49 2.44
CA LEU A 12 4.82 0.90 2.39
C LEU A 12 5.92 1.95 2.25
N ILE A 13 7.18 1.53 2.40
CA ILE A 13 8.37 2.34 2.23
C ILE A 13 9.14 1.75 1.05
N SER A 14 9.37 2.57 0.03
CA SER A 14 10.34 2.28 -1.03
C SER A 14 11.75 2.57 -0.53
N PHE A 15 12.74 1.93 -1.12
CA PHE A 15 14.14 2.31 -0.90
C PHE A 15 14.89 2.40 -2.21
N ASN A 16 15.88 3.27 -2.25
CA ASN A 16 16.87 3.31 -3.32
C ASN A 16 17.93 2.23 -3.03
N PRO A 17 18.20 1.26 -3.93
CA PRO A 17 19.16 0.19 -3.67
C PRO A 17 20.63 0.63 -3.69
N GLU A 18 20.93 1.78 -4.26
CA GLU A 18 22.30 2.34 -4.31
C GLU A 18 22.59 3.21 -3.08
N THR A 19 21.62 4.02 -2.65
CA THR A 19 21.79 4.99 -1.57
C THR A 19 21.15 4.59 -0.24
N PHE A 20 20.30 3.56 -0.25
CA PHE A 20 19.48 3.09 0.87
C PHE A 20 18.48 4.12 1.43
N GLU A 21 18.34 5.27 0.78
CA GLU A 21 17.34 6.28 1.13
C GLU A 21 15.93 5.68 1.10
N ARG A 22 15.09 6.16 2.02
CA ARG A 22 13.74 5.63 2.25
C ARG A 22 12.72 6.67 1.87
N THR A 23 11.80 6.29 0.99
CA THR A 23 10.73 7.17 0.52
C THR A 23 9.38 6.55 0.83
N PRO A 24 8.49 7.26 1.57
CA PRO A 24 7.17 6.74 1.87
C PRO A 24 6.31 6.66 0.60
N LYS A 25 5.61 5.53 0.43
CA LYS A 25 4.58 5.40 -0.62
C LYS A 25 3.29 6.08 -0.15
N PRO A 26 2.42 6.56 -1.06
CA PRO A 26 1.13 7.15 -0.70
C PRO A 26 0.25 6.24 0.17
N SER A 27 0.35 4.92 0.00
CA SER A 27 -0.36 3.94 0.82
C SER A 27 0.00 4.00 2.31
N LEU A 28 1.22 4.44 2.67
CA LEU A 28 1.60 4.67 4.06
C LEU A 28 0.79 5.81 4.69
N ALA A 29 0.61 6.90 3.94
CA ALA A 29 -0.15 8.06 4.43
C ALA A 29 -1.61 7.68 4.69
N TRP A 30 -2.21 6.91 3.77
CA TRP A 30 -3.54 6.34 3.95
C TRP A 30 -3.63 5.46 5.19
N LEU A 31 -2.73 4.47 5.35
CA LEU A 31 -2.74 3.58 6.52
C LEU A 31 -2.53 4.38 7.82
N GLY A 32 -1.61 5.35 7.82
CA GLY A 32 -1.36 6.21 8.97
C GLY A 32 -2.59 7.03 9.37
N SER A 33 -3.40 7.46 8.40
CA SER A 33 -4.67 8.15 8.67
C SER A 33 -5.67 7.24 9.38
N ILE A 34 -5.82 6.00 8.91
CA ILE A 34 -6.67 5.00 9.55
C ILE A 34 -6.18 4.70 10.97
N ALA A 35 -4.88 4.49 11.16
CA ALA A 35 -4.31 4.19 12.47
C ALA A 35 -4.56 5.31 13.50
N ARG A 36 -4.39 6.58 13.10
CA ARG A 36 -4.64 7.74 13.98
C ARG A 36 -6.11 7.93 14.32
N THR A 37 -6.99 7.75 13.34
CA THR A 37 -8.42 8.03 13.50
C THR A 37 -9.21 6.85 14.01
N ARG A 38 -8.66 5.63 13.90
CA ARG A 38 -9.35 4.35 14.07
C ARG A 38 -10.62 4.22 13.23
N LYS A 39 -10.64 4.86 12.05
CA LYS A 39 -11.77 4.84 11.12
C LYS A 39 -11.35 4.26 9.79
N LEU A 40 -12.13 3.29 9.31
CA LEU A 40 -12.09 2.84 7.93
C LEU A 40 -13.34 3.40 7.24
N SER A 41 -13.17 4.04 6.09
CA SER A 41 -14.31 4.48 5.30
C SER A 41 -15.09 3.26 4.83
N SER A 42 -16.40 3.22 5.13
CA SER A 42 -17.27 2.23 4.53
C SER A 42 -17.35 2.47 3.02
N VAL A 43 -17.00 1.47 2.23
CA VAL A 43 -17.26 1.50 0.80
C VAL A 43 -18.64 0.90 0.58
N THR A 44 -19.61 1.75 0.22
CA THR A 44 -20.91 1.26 -0.23
C THR A 44 -20.76 0.78 -1.67
N PHE A 45 -20.79 -0.54 -1.86
CA PHE A 45 -20.98 -1.11 -3.18
C PHE A 45 -22.46 -1.04 -3.52
N ALA A 46 -22.81 -0.33 -4.58
CA ALA A 46 -24.16 -0.39 -5.12
C ALA A 46 -24.44 -1.84 -5.54
N ALA A 47 -25.53 -2.42 -5.02
CA ALA A 47 -25.96 -3.75 -5.42
C ALA A 47 -26.22 -3.73 -6.93
N MET A 48 -25.31 -4.34 -7.69
CA MET A 48 -25.47 -4.51 -9.13
C MET A 48 -26.55 -5.57 -9.33
N THR A 49 -27.81 -5.14 -9.46
CA THR A 49 -28.94 -6.02 -9.76
C THR A 49 -28.73 -6.58 -11.15
N LYS A 50 -28.31 -7.85 -11.22
CA LYS A 50 -28.22 -8.62 -12.45
C LYS A 50 -29.65 -8.97 -12.88
N THR A 51 -30.13 -8.41 -13.98
CA THR A 51 -31.29 -8.90 -14.77
C THR A 51 -30.79 -9.94 -15.76
#